data_AF-A0A9D1NZ85-F1
#
_entry.id   AF-A0A9D1NZ85-F1
#
_cell.length_a   1.000
_cell.length_b   1.000
_cell.length_c   1.000
_cell.angle_alpha   90.00
_cell.angle_beta   90.00
_cell.angle_gamma   90.00
#
_symmetry.space_group_name_H-M   'P 1'
#
loop_
_entity.id
_entity.type
_entity.pdbx_description
1 polymer ?
#
loop_
_entity_poly.entity_id
_entity_poly.type
_entity_poly.pdbx_seq_one_letter_code
_entity_poly.pdbx_strand_id
1 'polypeptide(L)'
;MEIIAGSLYFVSNDFFAKVNDPYLKINYESTKRPHYFAFFDNATGLYWLVPCSSKIEKFERLIQKKKEQHKPTDTIQIVKIFDRKTVLLFQDMFPATARYIDGQYVKGGQAVRIADPKVILELEKTARKIIKLLHRGVRFTPTQPDVLKIERLMIEELKA
;
A
#
# COMPACT_ATOMS: atom_id res chain seq x y z
N MET A 1 -11.27 16.36 0.84
CA MET A 1 -9.96 16.24 0.20
C MET A 1 -10.09 15.30 -0.98
N GLU A 2 -9.65 15.71 -2.17
CA GLU A 2 -9.56 14.78 -3.30
C GLU A 2 -8.35 13.84 -3.11
N ILE A 3 -8.56 12.53 -3.27
CA ILE A 3 -7.52 11.52 -3.10
C ILE A 3 -7.10 11.02 -4.49
N ILE A 4 -5.86 11.30 -4.87
CA ILE A 4 -5.37 11.20 -6.25
C ILE A 4 -4.40 10.04 -6.38
N ALA A 5 -4.73 9.07 -7.23
CA ALA A 5 -3.89 7.90 -7.49
C ALA A 5 -2.48 8.33 -7.90
N GLY A 6 -1.48 7.58 -7.45
CA GLY A 6 -0.08 7.96 -7.66
C GLY A 6 0.53 8.82 -6.55
N SER A 7 -0.28 9.34 -5.62
CA SER A 7 0.19 10.18 -4.51
C SER A 7 0.43 9.37 -3.23
N LEU A 8 1.21 9.93 -2.32
CA LEU A 8 1.42 9.37 -0.98
C LEU A 8 0.52 10.06 0.05
N TYR A 9 -0.03 9.27 0.97
CA TYR A 9 -0.92 9.71 2.04
C TYR A 9 -0.52 9.10 3.38
N PHE A 10 -0.99 9.71 4.46
CA PHE A 10 -0.96 9.13 5.80
C PHE A 10 -2.29 8.48 6.13
N VAL A 11 -2.22 7.40 6.91
CA VAL A 11 -3.38 6.68 7.44
C VAL A 11 -3.42 6.87 8.94
N SER A 12 -4.61 7.10 9.47
CA SER A 12 -4.84 7.39 10.88
C SER A 12 -4.52 6.20 11.79
N ASN A 13 -4.15 6.48 13.04
CA ASN A 13 -3.97 5.42 14.04
C ASN A 13 -5.30 4.74 14.40
N ASP A 14 -6.43 5.43 14.23
CA ASP A 14 -7.76 4.87 14.49
C ASP A 14 -8.08 3.71 13.54
N PHE A 15 -7.63 3.79 12.28
CA PHE A 15 -7.71 2.66 11.35
C PHE A 15 -6.96 1.45 11.90
N PHE A 16 -5.71 1.64 12.31
CA PHE A 16 -4.86 0.55 12.80
C PHE A 16 -5.41 -0.04 14.11
N ALA A 17 -5.91 0.79 15.01
CA ALA A 17 -6.56 0.35 16.25
C ALA A 17 -7.85 -0.44 15.98
N LYS A 18 -8.67 0.00 15.01
CA LYS A 18 -9.90 -0.70 14.63
C LYS A 18 -9.62 -2.05 13.97
N VAL A 19 -8.71 -2.07 13.01
CA VAL A 19 -8.34 -3.29 12.27
C VAL A 19 -7.68 -4.31 13.20
N ASN A 20 -6.79 -3.83 14.08
CA ASN A 20 -6.05 -4.61 15.07
C ASN A 20 -5.42 -5.88 14.47
N ASP A 21 -4.77 -5.73 13.32
CA ASP A 21 -4.04 -6.81 12.64
C ASP A 21 -2.55 -6.71 13.00
N PRO A 22 -1.94 -7.77 13.57
CA PRO A 22 -0.57 -7.74 14.09
C PRO A 22 0.50 -7.67 12.99
N TYR A 23 0.15 -7.89 11.73
CA TYR A 23 1.09 -7.97 10.62
C TYR A 23 1.04 -6.75 9.70
N LEU A 24 -0.01 -5.94 9.82
CA LEU A 24 -0.17 -4.71 9.06
C LEU A 24 0.97 -3.74 9.36
N LYS A 25 1.47 -3.08 8.31
CA LYS A 25 2.56 -2.12 8.42
C LYS A 25 2.02 -0.78 8.95
N ILE A 26 1.84 -0.70 10.27
CA ILE A 26 1.34 0.49 10.95
C ILE A 26 2.33 1.66 10.95
N ASN A 27 1.88 2.80 11.47
CA ASN A 27 2.73 3.96 11.75
C ASN A 27 3.84 3.63 12.77
N TYR A 28 4.95 4.36 12.72
CA TYR A 28 6.00 4.25 13.73
C TYR A 28 5.62 5.07 14.96
N GLU A 29 6.20 4.75 16.13
CA GLU A 29 5.97 5.50 17.37
C GLU A 29 6.23 7.01 17.21
N SER A 30 7.28 7.37 16.48
CA SER A 30 7.71 8.76 16.31
C SER A 30 7.21 9.43 15.01
N THR A 31 6.77 8.66 14.01
CA THR A 31 6.42 9.20 12.68
C THR A 31 5.34 8.40 11.97
N LYS A 32 4.49 9.08 11.20
CA LYS A 32 3.53 8.41 10.32
C LYS A 32 4.24 7.75 9.14
N ARG A 33 3.78 6.56 8.76
CA ARG A 33 4.24 5.85 7.56
C ARG A 33 3.51 6.42 6.34
N PRO A 34 4.22 6.86 5.28
CA PRO A 34 3.60 7.16 4.01
C PRO A 34 3.05 5.88 3.36
N HIS A 35 1.88 5.98 2.76
CA HIS A 35 1.25 4.93 1.98
C HIS A 35 0.97 5.44 0.58
N TYR A 36 1.35 4.66 -0.42
CA TYR A 36 1.03 4.93 -1.82
C TYR A 36 -0.43 4.59 -2.08
N PHE A 37 -1.19 5.57 -2.57
CA PHE A 37 -2.56 5.32 -3.02
C PHE A 37 -2.54 4.78 -4.45
N ALA A 38 -2.92 3.50 -4.58
CA ALA A 38 -2.86 2.76 -5.84
C ALA A 38 -4.07 3.06 -6.72
N PHE A 39 -5.28 2.84 -6.19
CA PHE A 39 -6.53 3.11 -6.90
C PHE A 39 -7.73 3.11 -5.95
N PHE A 40 -8.81 3.75 -6.39
CA PHE A 40 -10.13 3.64 -5.76
C PHE A 40 -10.91 2.50 -6.42
N ASP A 41 -11.42 1.58 -5.62
CA ASP A 41 -12.24 0.48 -6.09
C ASP A 41 -13.72 0.88 -6.10
N ASN A 42 -14.23 1.24 -7.28
CA ASN A 42 -15.63 1.65 -7.44
C ASN A 42 -16.64 0.57 -7.06
N ALA A 43 -16.26 -0.72 -7.08
CA ALA A 43 -17.16 -1.80 -6.72
C ALA A 43 -17.40 -1.89 -5.20
N THR A 44 -16.40 -1.53 -4.40
CA THR A 44 -16.44 -1.65 -2.93
C THR A 44 -16.49 -0.32 -2.21
N GLY A 45 -16.16 0.79 -2.91
CA GLY A 45 -16.01 2.11 -2.30
C GLY A 45 -14.71 2.26 -1.50
N LEU A 46 -13.74 1.38 -1.69
CA LEU A 46 -12.51 1.34 -0.88
C LEU A 46 -11.30 1.95 -1.60
N TYR A 47 -10.43 2.56 -0.80
CA TYR A 47 -9.14 3.10 -1.25
C TYR A 47 -8.05 2.08 -0.97
N TRP A 48 -7.36 1.62 -2.02
CA TRP A 48 -6.28 0.65 -1.87
C TRP A 48 -4.93 1.34 -1.69
N LEU A 49 -4.31 1.05 -0.55
CA LEU A 49 -3.10 1.69 -0.06
C LEU A 49 -1.95 0.69 0.04
N VAL A 50 -0.76 1.11 -0.34
CA VAL A 50 0.46 0.29 -0.34
C VAL A 50 1.47 0.90 0.62
N PRO A 51 1.90 0.20 1.67
CA PRO A 51 2.89 0.72 2.62
C PRO A 51 4.23 1.06 1.95
N CYS A 52 4.76 2.24 2.25
CA CYS A 52 6.11 2.62 1.82
C CYS A 52 7.17 2.12 2.81
N SER A 53 8.38 1.86 2.30
CA SER A 53 9.59 1.67 3.10
C SER A 53 10.80 2.37 2.48
N SER A 54 11.71 2.85 3.33
CA SER A 54 12.99 3.42 2.95
C SER A 54 14.14 2.41 2.95
N LYS A 55 13.90 1.14 3.34
CA LYS A 55 14.93 0.10 3.48
C LYS A 55 15.36 -0.48 2.13
N ILE A 56 15.90 0.36 1.23
CA ILE A 56 16.21 0.00 -0.17
C ILE A 56 17.07 -1.25 -0.28
N GLU A 57 18.25 -1.27 0.34
CA GLU A 57 19.19 -2.39 0.22
C GLU A 57 18.61 -3.73 0.68
N LYS A 58 17.79 -3.72 1.74
CA LYS A 58 17.12 -4.92 2.25
C LYS A 58 16.22 -5.52 1.17
N PHE A 59 15.43 -4.67 0.52
CA PHE A 59 14.45 -5.12 -0.46
C PHE A 59 15.07 -5.39 -1.83
N GLU A 60 16.14 -4.70 -2.22
CA GLU A 60 16.95 -5.05 -3.40
C GLU A 60 17.52 -6.48 -3.25
N ARG A 61 18.11 -6.80 -2.09
CA ARG A 61 18.59 -8.16 -1.78
C ARG A 61 17.48 -9.21 -1.83
N LEU A 62 16.30 -8.90 -1.29
CA LEU A 62 15.16 -9.82 -1.32
C LEU A 62 14.65 -10.07 -2.75
N ILE A 63 14.53 -9.01 -3.55
CA ILE A 63 14.13 -9.08 -4.96
C ILE A 63 15.13 -9.93 -5.74
N GLN A 64 16.43 -9.69 -5.54
CA GLN A 64 17.50 -10.43 -6.22
C GLN A 64 17.45 -11.93 -5.89
N LYS A 65 17.30 -12.28 -4.60
CA LYS A 65 17.13 -13.67 -4.17
C LYS A 65 15.88 -14.33 -4.78
N LYS A 66 14.76 -13.59 -4.91
CA LYS A 66 13.56 -14.10 -5.59
C LYS A 66 13.81 -14.35 -7.08
N LYS A 67 14.56 -13.47 -7.77
CA LYS A 67 14.93 -13.64 -9.18
C LYS A 67 15.80 -14.88 -9.41
N GLU A 68 16.80 -15.11 -8.56
CA GLU A 68 17.66 -16.31 -8.61
C GLU A 68 16.84 -17.60 -8.44
N GLN A 69 15.77 -17.54 -7.65
CA GLN A 69 14.81 -18.64 -7.47
C GLN A 69 13.72 -18.71 -8.55
N HIS A 70 13.79 -17.86 -9.59
CA HIS A 70 12.78 -17.75 -10.65
C HIS A 70 11.36 -17.49 -10.11
N LYS A 71 11.26 -16.79 -8.96
CA LYS A 71 10.00 -16.43 -8.31
C LYS A 71 9.51 -15.04 -8.75
N PRO A 72 8.19 -14.81 -8.80
CA PRO A 72 7.63 -13.49 -9.04
C PRO A 72 8.12 -12.45 -8.02
N THR A 73 8.42 -11.24 -8.50
CA THR A 73 8.93 -10.12 -7.70
C THR A 73 7.95 -8.95 -7.59
N ASP A 74 6.83 -9.01 -8.29
CA ASP A 74 5.77 -7.99 -8.33
C ASP A 74 5.22 -7.58 -6.96
N THR A 75 5.28 -8.49 -5.99
CA THR A 75 4.96 -8.23 -4.56
C THR A 75 5.71 -7.06 -3.92
N ILE A 76 6.87 -6.65 -4.46
CA ILE A 76 7.68 -5.55 -3.95
C ILE A 76 8.25 -4.76 -5.13
N GLN A 77 7.94 -3.47 -5.18
CA GLN A 77 8.43 -2.59 -6.24
C GLN A 77 9.30 -1.49 -5.65
N ILE A 78 10.41 -1.16 -6.31
CA ILE A 78 11.25 -0.02 -5.94
C ILE A 78 11.09 1.03 -7.03
N VAL A 79 10.51 2.16 -6.67
CA VAL A 79 10.21 3.26 -7.60
C VAL A 79 10.85 4.54 -7.12
N LYS A 80 11.07 5.48 -8.05
CA LYS A 80 11.57 6.82 -7.73
C LYS A 80 10.38 7.75 -7.53
N ILE A 81 10.21 8.28 -6.31
CA ILE A 81 9.18 9.25 -5.95
C ILE A 81 9.91 10.49 -5.43
N PHE A 82 9.69 11.64 -6.04
CA PHE A 82 10.29 12.90 -5.60
C PHE A 82 11.82 12.82 -5.42
N ASP A 83 12.47 12.32 -6.47
CA ASP A 83 13.91 12.03 -6.53
C ASP A 83 14.49 11.04 -5.52
N ARG A 84 13.63 10.30 -4.80
CA ARG A 84 14.07 9.28 -3.85
C ARG A 84 13.56 7.90 -4.24
N LYS A 85 14.47 6.91 -4.20
CA LYS A 85 14.06 5.50 -4.23
C LYS A 85 13.14 5.23 -3.03
N THR A 86 12.01 4.60 -3.29
CA THR A 86 11.00 4.21 -2.30
C THR A 86 10.58 2.79 -2.60
N VAL A 87 10.49 1.96 -1.56
CA VAL A 87 9.93 0.62 -1.69
C VAL A 87 8.42 0.67 -1.47
N LEU A 88 7.66 0.07 -2.38
CA LEU A 88 6.23 -0.16 -2.27
C LEU A 88 6.00 -1.65 -1.96
N LEU A 89 5.37 -1.93 -0.81
CA LEU A 89 5.12 -3.27 -0.31
C LEU A 89 3.75 -3.77 -0.75
N PHE A 90 3.56 -4.11 -2.02
CA PHE A 90 2.27 -4.61 -2.53
C PHE A 90 1.79 -5.86 -1.81
N GLN A 91 2.70 -6.75 -1.41
CA GLN A 91 2.36 -7.89 -0.55
C GLN A 91 1.68 -7.52 0.76
N ASP A 92 1.87 -6.30 1.27
CA ASP A 92 1.32 -5.82 2.55
C ASP A 92 0.26 -4.71 2.31
N MET A 93 -0.29 -4.61 1.09
CA MET A 93 -1.32 -3.63 0.76
C MET A 93 -2.63 -3.91 1.48
N PHE A 94 -3.41 -2.86 1.74
CA PHE A 94 -4.68 -2.95 2.45
C PHE A 94 -5.69 -1.90 1.94
N PRO A 95 -7.00 -2.16 2.07
CA PRO A 95 -8.01 -1.16 1.79
C PRO A 95 -8.29 -0.28 3.01
N ALA A 96 -8.79 0.93 2.78
CA ALA A 96 -9.37 1.79 3.82
C ALA A 96 -10.54 2.60 3.25
N THR A 97 -11.35 3.18 4.13
CA THR A 97 -12.34 4.21 3.76
C THR A 97 -11.69 5.61 3.77
N ALA A 98 -12.29 6.58 3.07
CA ALA A 98 -11.74 7.95 2.99
C ALA A 98 -11.51 8.59 4.36
N ARG A 99 -12.34 8.25 5.36
CA ARG A 99 -12.27 8.84 6.71
C ARG A 99 -10.98 8.52 7.46
N TYR A 100 -10.28 7.46 7.05
CA TYR A 100 -9.02 7.03 7.66
C TYR A 100 -7.78 7.59 6.95
N ILE A 101 -7.97 8.34 5.86
CA ILE A 101 -6.89 8.98 5.13
C ILE A 101 -6.70 10.39 5.71
N ASP A 102 -5.75 10.51 6.65
CA ASP A 102 -5.51 11.72 7.44
C ASP A 102 -5.11 12.93 6.59
N GLY A 103 -4.33 12.70 5.54
CA GLY A 103 -3.78 13.79 4.75
C GLY A 103 -2.73 13.34 3.75
N GLN A 104 -2.50 14.20 2.76
CA GLN A 104 -1.49 13.98 1.74
C GLN A 104 -0.08 14.14 2.35
N TYR A 105 0.84 13.28 1.95
CA TYR A 105 2.24 13.43 2.32
C TYR A 105 2.85 14.55 1.49
N VAL A 106 3.28 15.61 2.18
CA VAL A 106 3.87 16.81 1.59
C VAL A 106 5.32 16.94 2.04
N LYS A 107 6.19 17.38 1.14
CA LYS A 107 7.59 17.68 1.43
C LYS A 107 7.99 18.98 0.76
N GLY A 108 8.50 19.95 1.54
CA GLY A 108 8.89 21.26 1.02
C GLY A 108 7.73 22.03 0.37
N GLY A 109 6.51 21.87 0.88
CA GLY A 109 5.30 22.49 0.32
C GLY A 109 4.70 21.78 -0.90
N GLN A 110 5.34 20.72 -1.42
CA GLN A 110 4.84 19.98 -2.57
C GLN A 110 4.32 18.59 -2.19
N ALA A 111 3.17 18.22 -2.77
CA ALA A 111 2.62 16.88 -2.66
C ALA A 111 3.58 15.83 -3.22
N VAL A 112 3.88 14.80 -2.43
CA VAL A 112 4.76 13.71 -2.83
C VAL A 112 3.96 12.70 -3.64
N ARG A 113 4.27 12.60 -4.94
CA ARG A 113 3.59 11.71 -5.89
C ARG A 113 4.54 11.20 -6.97
N ILE A 114 4.12 10.13 -7.64
CA ILE A 114 4.71 9.69 -8.89
C ILE A 114 4.24 10.65 -10.00
N ALA A 115 5.18 11.11 -10.82
CA ALA A 115 4.90 12.04 -11.90
C ALA A 115 4.44 11.32 -13.18
N ASP A 116 5.06 10.18 -13.50
CA ASP A 116 4.79 9.44 -14.74
C ASP A 116 3.48 8.63 -14.66
N PRO A 117 2.46 8.97 -15.47
CA PRO A 117 1.19 8.24 -15.51
C PRO A 117 1.34 6.78 -15.93
N LYS A 118 2.34 6.43 -16.76
CA LYS A 118 2.58 5.04 -17.18
C LYS A 118 3.01 4.20 -15.99
N VAL A 119 3.88 4.73 -15.13
CA VAL A 119 4.29 4.06 -13.88
C VAL A 119 3.08 3.86 -12.97
N ILE A 120 2.22 4.88 -12.81
CA ILE A 120 0.99 4.76 -12.00
C ILE A 120 0.10 3.64 -12.53
N LEU A 121 -0.11 3.57 -13.85
CA LEU A 121 -0.92 2.53 -14.48
C LEU A 121 -0.35 1.11 -14.26
N GLU A 122 0.96 0.93 -14.36
CA GLU A 122 1.60 -0.37 -14.11
C GLU A 122 1.54 -0.79 -12.63
N LEU A 123 1.64 0.18 -11.71
CA LEU A 123 1.47 -0.06 -10.28
C LEU A 123 0.02 -0.43 -9.95
N GLU A 124 -0.97 0.20 -10.59
CA GLU A 124 -2.38 -0.20 -10.44
C GLU A 124 -2.62 -1.63 -10.95
N LYS A 125 -2.11 -1.99 -12.13
CA LYS A 125 -2.19 -3.37 -12.65
C LYS A 125 -1.57 -4.37 -11.67
N THR A 126 -0.43 -4.02 -11.09
CA THR A 126 0.23 -4.82 -10.05
C THR A 126 -0.66 -4.97 -8.81
N ALA A 127 -1.23 -3.87 -8.32
CA ALA A 127 -2.15 -3.85 -7.18
C ALA A 127 -3.32 -4.81 -7.40
N ARG A 128 -4.00 -4.70 -8.55
CA ARG A 128 -5.14 -5.55 -8.91
C ARG A 128 -4.76 -7.03 -9.03
N LYS A 129 -3.59 -7.33 -9.57
CA LYS A 129 -3.08 -8.71 -9.63
C LYS A 129 -2.86 -9.28 -8.22
N ILE A 130 -2.22 -8.51 -7.34
CA ILE A 130 -1.92 -8.93 -5.96
C ILE A 130 -3.20 -9.15 -5.15
N ILE A 131 -4.18 -8.26 -5.27
CA ILE A 131 -5.50 -8.42 -4.64
C ILE A 131 -6.16 -9.74 -5.06
N LYS A 132 -6.19 -10.05 -6.37
CA LYS A 132 -6.75 -11.32 -6.86
C LYS A 132 -6.06 -12.54 -6.26
N LEU A 133 -4.75 -12.47 -6.01
CA LEU A 133 -4.01 -13.55 -5.38
C LEU A 133 -4.33 -13.66 -3.89
N LEU A 134 -4.40 -12.54 -3.17
CA LEU A 134 -4.81 -12.49 -1.76
C LEU A 134 -6.22 -13.04 -1.55
N HIS A 135 -7.16 -12.68 -2.42
CA HIS A 135 -8.53 -13.20 -2.42
C HIS A 135 -8.60 -14.72 -2.64
N ARG A 136 -7.62 -15.30 -3.35
CA ARG A 136 -7.48 -16.74 -3.54
C ARG A 136 -6.75 -17.44 -2.39
N GLY A 137 -6.40 -16.70 -1.33
CA GLY A 137 -5.69 -17.24 -0.17
C GLY A 137 -4.18 -17.39 -0.35
N VAL A 138 -3.59 -16.82 -1.41
CA VAL A 138 -2.13 -16.84 -1.59
C VAL A 138 -1.46 -16.00 -0.49
N ARG A 139 -0.51 -16.62 0.22
CA ARG A 139 0.32 -15.92 1.22
C ARG A 139 1.70 -15.63 0.63
N PHE A 140 2.09 -14.36 0.62
CA PHE A 140 3.42 -13.96 0.15
C PHE A 140 4.47 -14.05 1.25
N THR A 141 4.03 -13.96 2.51
CA THR A 141 4.89 -14.08 3.69
C THR A 141 4.19 -14.90 4.79
N PRO A 142 4.95 -15.46 5.75
CA PRO A 142 4.35 -16.10 6.93
C PRO A 142 3.49 -15.12 7.74
N THR A 143 3.89 -13.85 7.80
CA THR A 143 3.23 -12.76 8.53
C THR A 143 2.40 -11.89 7.58
N GLN A 144 1.44 -12.51 6.90
CA GLN A 144 0.56 -11.86 5.91
C GLN A 144 -0.61 -11.18 6.65
N PRO A 145 -0.87 -9.88 6.45
CA PRO A 145 -2.10 -9.23 6.95
C PRO A 145 -3.36 -9.92 6.42
N ASP A 146 -4.41 -9.99 7.22
CA ASP A 146 -5.72 -10.55 6.82
C ASP A 146 -6.53 -9.51 6.03
N VAL A 147 -6.13 -9.32 4.78
CA VAL A 147 -6.73 -8.33 3.87
C VAL A 147 -8.23 -8.58 3.67
N LEU A 148 -8.68 -9.84 3.66
CA LEU A 148 -10.10 -10.18 3.54
C LEU A 148 -10.91 -9.72 4.76
N LYS A 149 -10.37 -9.88 5.97
CA LYS A 149 -10.99 -9.33 7.17
C LYS A 149 -11.06 -7.80 7.12
N ILE A 150 -9.98 -7.14 6.69
CA ILE A 150 -9.93 -5.68 6.58
C ILE A 150 -10.96 -5.17 5.57
N GLU A 151 -11.06 -5.78 4.38
CA GLU A 151 -12.08 -5.45 3.38
C GLU A 151 -13.49 -5.53 3.95
N ARG A 152 -13.83 -6.66 4.62
CA ARG A 152 -15.16 -6.83 5.22
C ARG A 152 -15.47 -5.72 6.23
N LEU A 153 -14.52 -5.43 7.13
CA LEU A 153 -14.68 -4.37 8.13
C LEU A 153 -14.93 -3.00 7.50
N MET A 154 -14.21 -2.67 6.42
CA MET A 154 -14.37 -1.38 5.74
C MET A 154 -15.67 -1.31 4.94
N ILE A 155 -16.12 -2.41 4.33
CA ILE A 155 -17.40 -2.48 3.62
C ILE A 155 -18.59 -2.36 4.57
N GLU A 156 -18.54 -3.04 5.71
CA GLU A 156 -19.57 -2.93 6.75
C GLU A 156 -19.69 -1.49 7.27
N GLU A 157 -18.56 -0.82 7.43
CA GLU A 157 -18.50 0.56 7.87
C GLU A 157 -19.07 1.57 6.87
N LEU A 158 -18.97 1.31 5.56
CA LEU A 158 -19.60 2.16 4.54
C LEU A 158 -21.12 2.01 4.47
N LYS A 159 -21.68 0.95 5.06
CA LYS A 159 -23.13 0.69 5.11
C LYS A 159 -23.80 1.24 6.36
N ALA A 160 -23.03 1.60 7.38
CA ALA A 160 -23.49 2.14 8.65
C ALA A 160 -23.65 3.67 8.58
#